data_AF-A0A7C2H4V6-F1
#
_entry.id   AF-A0A7C2H4V6-F1
#
_cell.length_a   1.000
_cell.length_b   1.000
_cell.length_c   1.000
_cell.angle_alpha   90.00
_cell.angle_beta   90.00
_cell.angle_gamma   90.00
#
_symmetry.space_group_name_H-M   'P 1'
#
loop_
_entity.id
_entity.type
_entity.pdbx_description
1 polymer ?
#
loop_
_entity_poly.entity_id
_entity_poly.type
_entity_poly.pdbx_seq_one_letter_code
_entity_poly.pdbx_strand_id
1 'polypeptide(L)'
;MDARKKEIVEEFLKSGKLLTPAALEFIAKSKNYKKLLEIASEIDGLVIDLEDIASFETEEEKVKIILNIPKWPKEVSIQDFANYLRDRYERMKRIITSRLNFEFSSLANLPEGESYCIGMVREMRQSGERVEICLEDLTSSKLFIFDENPNLAVDDVVAVRCVRRGDLIYGREVIFPDIPLREPKRGYGRVCILGDLHLEEAPIDPLRKFFEWIRTSEIKFILVTGDIGDYSKFLEFVPEDKIIFLIPGEIDEKTYPRPAPSVSHDSIVPLSDPAMVEINDLKILLIHQFNVEMLKKRSLGRSEKIYERDYLVLEEIPDVVACGHTHEANYFNFKSVTIVNPGSLLTEFRPTIIDLRTREVTQLRF
;
A
#
# COMPACT_ATOMS: atom_id res chain seq x y z
N MET A 1 -10.55 -36.29 -29.60
CA MET A 1 -10.47 -34.86 -29.26
C MET A 1 -11.70 -34.53 -28.44
N ASP A 2 -11.53 -33.86 -27.30
CA ASP A 2 -12.63 -33.44 -26.41
C ASP A 2 -13.68 -32.63 -27.20
N ALA A 3 -14.98 -32.86 -26.94
CA ALA A 3 -16.08 -32.23 -27.69
C ALA A 3 -15.98 -30.69 -27.62
N ARG A 4 -15.55 -30.16 -26.47
CA ARG A 4 -15.30 -28.74 -26.25
C ARG A 4 -14.12 -28.20 -27.04
N LYS A 5 -13.01 -28.94 -27.09
CA LYS A 5 -11.81 -28.56 -27.89
C LYS A 5 -12.15 -28.51 -29.38
N LYS A 6 -13.01 -29.43 -29.85
CA LYS A 6 -13.48 -29.45 -31.23
C LYS A 6 -14.29 -28.19 -31.58
N GLU A 7 -15.23 -27.82 -30.71
CA GLU A 7 -16.04 -26.60 -30.87
C GLU A 7 -15.16 -25.34 -30.92
N ILE A 8 -14.20 -25.20 -29.99
CA ILE A 8 -13.26 -24.07 -29.97
C ILE A 8 -12.45 -23.98 -31.26
N VAL A 9 -11.89 -25.09 -31.73
CA VAL A 9 -11.12 -25.12 -32.99
C VAL A 9 -12.01 -24.72 -34.18
N GLU A 10 -13.24 -25.23 -34.24
CA GLU A 10 -14.17 -24.88 -35.33
C GLU A 10 -14.54 -23.39 -35.34
N GLU A 11 -14.71 -22.76 -34.18
CA GLU A 11 -15.01 -21.33 -34.11
C GLU A 11 -13.81 -20.44 -34.49
N PHE A 12 -12.60 -20.77 -34.01
CA PHE A 12 -11.38 -20.05 -34.42
C PHE A 12 -11.04 -20.24 -35.90
N LEU A 13 -11.32 -21.42 -36.47
CA LEU A 13 -11.19 -21.64 -37.91
C LEU A 13 -12.18 -20.78 -38.72
N LYS A 14 -13.42 -20.61 -38.24
CA LYS A 14 -14.42 -19.72 -38.87
C LYS A 14 -13.98 -18.25 -38.85
N SER A 15 -13.22 -17.83 -37.84
CA SER A 15 -12.64 -16.48 -37.77
C SER A 15 -11.30 -16.35 -38.51
N GLY A 16 -10.83 -17.42 -39.17
CA GLY A 16 -9.58 -17.39 -39.94
C GLY A 16 -8.31 -17.45 -39.09
N LYS A 17 -8.39 -17.98 -37.87
CA LYS A 17 -7.28 -18.12 -36.92
C LYS A 17 -6.96 -19.58 -36.63
N LEU A 18 -5.69 -19.87 -36.39
CA LEU A 18 -5.19 -21.17 -35.95
C LEU A 18 -4.68 -21.07 -34.51
N LEU A 19 -4.86 -22.13 -33.73
CA LEU A 19 -4.39 -22.19 -32.34
C LEU A 19 -3.17 -23.10 -32.24
N THR A 20 -2.13 -22.70 -31.51
CA THR A 20 -1.11 -23.65 -31.06
C THR A 20 -1.74 -24.68 -30.10
N PRO A 21 -1.15 -25.88 -29.95
CA PRO A 21 -1.64 -26.85 -28.96
C PRO A 21 -1.71 -26.28 -27.55
N ALA A 22 -0.74 -25.42 -27.17
CA ALA A 22 -0.73 -24.75 -25.87
C ALA A 22 -1.88 -23.73 -25.73
N ALA A 23 -2.12 -22.92 -26.76
CA ALA A 23 -3.25 -21.99 -26.81
C ALA A 23 -4.60 -22.73 -26.74
N LEU A 24 -4.75 -23.85 -27.46
CA LEU A 24 -5.97 -24.66 -27.42
C LEU A 24 -6.21 -25.30 -26.04
N GLU A 25 -5.17 -25.86 -25.42
CA GLU A 25 -5.25 -26.41 -24.06
C GLU A 25 -5.62 -25.35 -23.03
N PHE A 26 -5.13 -24.12 -23.22
CA PHE A 26 -5.47 -22.97 -22.41
C PHE A 26 -6.94 -22.56 -22.61
N ILE A 27 -7.36 -22.18 -23.82
CA ILE A 27 -8.73 -21.75 -24.12
C ILE A 27 -9.78 -22.80 -23.71
N ALA A 28 -9.47 -24.09 -23.82
CA ALA A 28 -10.37 -25.16 -23.41
C ALA A 28 -10.67 -25.19 -21.90
N LYS A 29 -9.81 -24.59 -21.06
CA LYS A 29 -10.03 -24.44 -19.62
C LYS A 29 -10.86 -23.19 -19.30
N SER A 30 -10.79 -22.14 -20.13
CA SER A 30 -11.50 -20.87 -19.95
C SER A 30 -13.01 -21.04 -19.95
N LYS A 31 -13.69 -20.49 -18.93
CA LYS A 31 -15.16 -20.42 -18.87
C LYS A 31 -15.75 -19.43 -19.89
N ASN A 32 -14.94 -18.54 -20.48
CA ASN A 32 -15.43 -17.46 -21.34
C ASN A 32 -14.64 -17.34 -22.67
N TYR A 33 -14.46 -18.48 -23.35
CA TYR A 33 -13.65 -18.54 -24.57
C TYR A 33 -14.22 -17.73 -25.75
N LYS A 34 -15.51 -17.41 -25.74
CA LYS A 34 -16.15 -16.58 -26.79
C LYS A 34 -15.60 -15.17 -26.82
N LYS A 35 -15.28 -14.59 -25.64
CA LYS A 35 -14.62 -13.28 -25.55
C LYS A 35 -13.16 -13.35 -26.06
N LEU A 36 -12.48 -14.47 -25.84
CA LEU A 36 -11.14 -14.71 -26.42
C LEU A 36 -11.18 -14.77 -27.95
N LEU A 37 -12.31 -15.18 -28.53
CA LEU A 37 -12.53 -15.27 -29.97
C LEU A 37 -12.67 -13.89 -30.66
N GLU A 38 -13.35 -12.95 -29.99
CA GLU A 38 -13.45 -11.55 -30.43
C GLU A 38 -12.05 -10.91 -30.45
N ILE A 39 -11.30 -11.07 -29.37
CA ILE A 39 -9.95 -10.50 -29.25
C ILE A 39 -8.98 -11.15 -30.23
N ALA A 40 -9.04 -12.48 -30.36
CA ALA A 40 -8.26 -13.23 -31.33
C ALA A 40 -8.43 -12.76 -32.77
N SER A 41 -9.61 -12.22 -33.12
CA SER A 41 -9.86 -11.65 -34.44
C SER A 41 -9.06 -10.36 -34.71
N GLU A 42 -8.69 -9.64 -33.64
CA GLU A 42 -7.92 -8.38 -33.69
C GLU A 42 -6.40 -8.57 -33.63
N ILE A 43 -5.93 -9.75 -33.22
CA ILE A 43 -4.49 -10.07 -33.13
C ILE A 43 -3.91 -10.22 -34.54
N ASP A 44 -2.87 -9.46 -34.88
CA ASP A 44 -2.19 -9.58 -36.16
C ASP A 44 -1.47 -10.94 -36.28
N GLY A 45 -1.81 -11.71 -37.31
CA GLY A 45 -1.24 -13.05 -37.53
C GLY A 45 -2.28 -14.15 -37.72
N LEU A 46 -1.85 -15.24 -38.35
CA LEU A 46 -2.69 -16.42 -38.63
C LEU A 46 -2.74 -17.39 -37.44
N VAL A 47 -1.66 -17.47 -36.66
CA VAL A 47 -1.48 -18.43 -35.56
C VAL A 47 -1.47 -17.66 -34.24
N ILE A 48 -2.30 -18.09 -33.30
CA ILE A 48 -2.40 -17.54 -31.95
C ILE A 48 -1.70 -18.51 -31.01
N ASP A 49 -0.71 -18.00 -30.28
CA ASP A 49 0.00 -18.72 -29.25
C ASP A 49 -0.55 -18.41 -27.86
N LEU A 50 -0.12 -19.20 -26.87
CA LEU A 50 -0.48 -19.01 -25.47
C LEU A 50 -0.15 -17.60 -25.00
N GLU A 51 1.00 -17.04 -25.36
CA GLU A 51 1.42 -15.71 -24.90
C GLU A 51 0.48 -14.59 -25.37
N ASP A 52 -0.13 -14.75 -26.54
CA ASP A 52 -1.09 -13.81 -27.13
C ASP A 52 -2.41 -13.75 -26.36
N ILE A 53 -2.76 -14.85 -25.68
CA ILE A 53 -4.05 -15.03 -24.99
C ILE A 53 -3.91 -15.25 -23.47
N ALA A 54 -2.70 -15.52 -22.97
CA ALA A 54 -2.38 -15.81 -21.58
C ALA A 54 -2.74 -14.64 -20.66
N SER A 55 -2.67 -13.41 -21.18
CA SER A 55 -3.11 -12.21 -20.47
C SER A 55 -4.63 -12.12 -20.28
N PHE A 56 -5.41 -13.01 -20.89
CA PHE A 56 -6.87 -12.90 -20.98
C PHE A 56 -7.64 -14.07 -20.35
N GLU A 57 -7.03 -15.20 -19.97
CA GLU A 57 -7.74 -16.06 -19.02
C GLU A 57 -7.82 -15.35 -17.68
N THR A 58 -9.06 -15.27 -17.23
CA THR A 58 -9.50 -15.02 -15.88
C THR A 58 -8.83 -16.00 -14.93
N GLU A 59 -7.62 -15.71 -14.46
CA GLU A 59 -7.35 -16.03 -13.07
C GLU A 59 -8.51 -15.43 -12.28
N GLU A 60 -9.15 -16.23 -11.43
CA GLU A 60 -10.16 -15.68 -10.53
C GLU A 60 -9.52 -14.48 -9.83
N GLU A 61 -10.22 -13.34 -9.84
CA GLU A 61 -9.68 -12.11 -9.26
C GLU A 61 -9.29 -12.39 -7.80
N LYS A 62 -8.02 -12.21 -7.48
CA LYS A 62 -7.51 -12.46 -6.13
C LYS A 62 -7.55 -11.16 -5.37
N VAL A 63 -8.51 -11.06 -4.46
CA VAL A 63 -8.67 -9.89 -3.59
C VAL A 63 -8.56 -10.31 -2.14
N LYS A 64 -7.69 -9.65 -1.38
CA LYS A 64 -7.58 -9.83 0.06
C LYS A 64 -7.36 -8.49 0.75
N ILE A 65 -8.12 -8.21 1.80
CA ILE A 65 -7.84 -7.09 2.69
C ILE A 65 -6.75 -7.55 3.67
N ILE A 66 -5.58 -6.91 3.64
CA ILE A 66 -4.45 -7.19 4.52
C ILE A 66 -4.52 -6.33 5.78
N LEU A 67 -4.83 -5.04 5.62
CA LEU A 67 -4.96 -4.08 6.70
C LEU A 67 -6.27 -3.31 6.55
N ASN A 68 -7.08 -3.38 7.60
CA ASN A 68 -8.22 -2.50 7.83
C ASN A 68 -8.32 -2.32 9.35
N ILE A 69 -8.25 -1.08 9.82
CA ILE A 69 -8.18 -0.74 11.24
C ILE A 69 -9.61 -0.71 11.78
N PRO A 70 -9.89 -1.42 12.89
CA PRO A 70 -11.22 -1.42 13.47
C PRO A 70 -11.61 -0.03 14.00
N LYS A 71 -12.90 0.15 14.29
CA LYS A 71 -13.38 1.34 15.02
C LYS A 71 -12.70 1.42 16.39
N TRP A 72 -12.62 2.63 16.91
CA TRP A 72 -11.93 2.89 18.16
C TRP A 72 -12.51 2.10 19.34
N PRO A 73 -11.64 1.62 20.24
CA PRO A 73 -12.10 1.13 21.52
C PRO A 73 -12.74 2.28 22.32
N LYS A 74 -13.82 1.96 23.04
CA LYS A 74 -14.56 2.95 23.84
C LYS A 74 -13.84 3.33 25.13
N GLU A 75 -13.05 2.41 25.67
CA GLU A 75 -12.31 2.57 26.92
C GLU A 75 -10.90 2.01 26.73
N VAL A 76 -9.92 2.70 27.32
CA VAL A 76 -8.50 2.34 27.25
C VAL A 76 -7.90 2.50 28.64
N SER A 77 -7.19 1.47 29.11
CA SER A 77 -6.45 1.49 30.37
C SER A 77 -4.98 1.84 30.16
N ILE A 78 -4.27 2.15 31.25
CA ILE A 78 -2.80 2.32 31.24
C ILE A 78 -2.10 1.03 30.75
N GLN A 79 -2.67 -0.13 31.08
CA GLN A 79 -2.12 -1.41 30.65
C GLN A 79 -2.23 -1.57 29.13
N ASP A 80 -3.30 -1.09 28.51
CA ASP A 80 -3.49 -1.13 27.06
C ASP A 80 -2.46 -0.24 26.36
N PHE A 81 -2.15 0.93 26.92
CA PHE A 81 -1.08 1.79 26.41
C PHE A 81 0.29 1.10 26.46
N ALA A 82 0.63 0.44 27.58
CA ALA A 82 1.88 -0.30 27.70
C ALA A 82 1.93 -1.49 26.71
N ASN A 83 0.81 -2.19 26.51
CA ASN A 83 0.71 -3.28 25.56
C ASN A 83 0.86 -2.79 24.11
N TYR A 84 0.26 -1.65 23.77
CA TYR A 84 0.39 -1.02 22.45
C TYR A 84 1.85 -0.67 22.11
N LEU A 85 2.56 -0.03 23.04
CA LEU A 85 3.98 0.29 22.85
C LEU A 85 4.86 -0.96 22.78
N ARG A 86 4.54 -1.99 23.58
CA ARG A 86 5.23 -3.29 23.51
C ARG A 86 5.03 -3.96 22.15
N ASP A 87 3.79 -3.98 21.64
CA ASP A 87 3.48 -4.54 20.31
C ASP A 87 4.29 -3.83 19.21
N ARG A 88 4.33 -2.49 19.25
CA ARG A 88 5.18 -1.69 18.35
C ARG A 88 6.64 -2.15 18.42
N TYR A 89 7.23 -2.15 19.62
CA TYR A 89 8.63 -2.51 19.81
C TYR A 89 8.92 -3.93 19.30
N GLU A 90 8.11 -4.91 19.66
CA GLU A 90 8.32 -6.31 19.30
C GLU A 90 8.24 -6.54 17.78
N ARG A 91 7.22 -5.97 17.12
CA ARG A 91 7.04 -6.12 15.67
C ARG A 91 8.16 -5.44 14.89
N MET A 92 8.54 -4.23 15.32
CA MET A 92 9.66 -3.51 14.73
C MET A 92 10.99 -4.23 14.94
N LYS A 93 11.23 -4.77 16.14
CA LYS A 93 12.39 -5.60 16.44
C LYS A 93 12.44 -6.83 15.53
N ARG A 94 11.32 -7.50 15.25
CA ARG A 94 11.27 -8.62 14.30
C ARG A 94 11.69 -8.18 12.89
N ILE A 95 11.19 -7.04 12.41
CA ILE A 95 11.58 -6.50 11.09
C ILE A 95 13.09 -6.24 11.05
N ILE A 96 13.62 -5.51 12.03
CA ILE A 96 15.04 -5.16 12.12
C ILE A 96 15.92 -6.42 12.16
N THR A 97 15.62 -7.36 13.06
CA THR A 97 16.41 -8.59 13.24
C THR A 97 16.33 -9.55 12.05
N SER A 98 15.21 -9.57 11.32
CA SER A 98 15.09 -10.35 10.09
C SER A 98 15.97 -9.82 8.95
N ARG A 99 16.32 -8.53 8.99
CA ARG A 99 17.09 -7.85 7.94
C ARG A 99 18.57 -7.69 8.27
N LEU A 100 18.89 -7.51 9.54
CA LEU A 100 20.24 -7.17 9.98
C LEU A 100 20.90 -8.40 10.62
N ASN A 101 22.05 -8.79 10.08
CA ASN A 101 22.85 -9.89 10.60
C ASN A 101 23.85 -9.41 11.66
N PHE A 102 23.35 -8.81 12.75
CA PHE A 102 24.15 -8.35 13.89
C PHE A 102 23.75 -9.10 15.15
N GLU A 103 24.70 -9.24 16.09
CA GLU A 103 24.41 -9.67 17.45
C GLU A 103 23.94 -8.46 18.27
N PHE A 104 22.66 -8.44 18.64
CA PHE A 104 22.06 -7.34 19.38
C PHE A 104 22.11 -7.58 20.89
N SER A 105 22.78 -6.69 21.61
CA SER A 105 22.76 -6.64 23.07
C SER A 105 21.50 -5.94 23.58
N SER A 106 20.96 -6.40 24.72
CA SER A 106 19.90 -5.67 25.41
C SER A 106 20.45 -4.41 26.08
N LEU A 107 19.62 -3.38 26.24
CA LEU A 107 20.06 -2.11 26.81
C LEU A 107 20.59 -2.27 28.24
N ALA A 108 20.02 -3.19 29.03
CA ALA A 108 20.45 -3.45 30.40
C ALA A 108 21.90 -3.99 30.46
N ASN A 109 22.28 -4.80 29.47
CA ASN A 109 23.53 -5.56 29.43
C ASN A 109 24.47 -5.11 28.29
N LEU A 110 24.43 -3.83 27.92
CA LEU A 110 25.34 -3.26 26.92
C LEU A 110 26.81 -3.42 27.37
N PRO A 111 27.66 -4.11 26.56
CA PRO A 111 29.07 -4.33 26.89
C PRO A 111 29.88 -3.03 26.81
N GLU A 112 31.05 -3.00 27.45
CA GLU A 112 32.03 -1.94 27.26
C GLU A 112 32.61 -2.02 25.82
N GLY A 113 32.81 -0.87 25.17
CA GLY A 113 33.27 -0.82 23.78
C GLY A 113 32.13 -0.79 22.76
N GLU A 114 32.40 -1.25 21.54
CA GLU A 114 31.45 -1.20 20.41
C GLU A 114 30.43 -2.35 20.48
N SER A 115 29.15 -2.04 20.24
CA SER A 115 28.07 -3.02 20.18
C SER A 115 26.88 -2.53 19.35
N TYR A 116 25.92 -3.43 19.10
CA TYR A 116 24.64 -3.12 18.46
C TYR A 116 23.50 -3.38 19.44
N CYS A 117 22.50 -2.49 19.44
CA CYS A 117 21.27 -2.68 20.22
C CYS A 117 20.04 -2.20 19.44
N ILE A 118 18.85 -2.59 19.90
CA ILE A 118 17.57 -2.12 19.36
C ILE A 118 16.79 -1.45 20.48
N GLY A 119 16.36 -0.21 20.24
CA GLY A 119 15.61 0.57 21.21
C GLY A 119 14.52 1.40 20.55
N MET A 120 13.49 1.72 21.34
CA MET A 120 12.45 2.69 21.01
C MET A 120 12.82 4.04 21.62
N VAL A 121 12.67 5.12 20.86
CA VAL A 121 12.92 6.48 21.35
C VAL A 121 11.83 6.89 22.32
N ARG A 122 12.18 7.10 23.58
CA ARG A 122 11.24 7.54 24.63
C ARG A 122 11.19 9.06 24.75
N GLU A 123 12.36 9.69 24.78
CA GLU A 123 12.50 11.14 24.87
C GLU A 123 13.77 11.60 24.16
N MET A 124 13.77 12.86 23.71
CA MET A 124 14.92 13.50 23.06
C MET A 124 15.13 14.88 23.66
N ARG A 125 16.38 15.25 23.89
CA ARG A 125 16.78 16.59 24.36
C ARG A 125 17.90 17.11 23.49
N GLN A 126 17.70 18.27 22.89
CA GLN A 126 18.69 18.88 22.01
C GLN A 126 19.38 20.05 22.71
N SER A 127 20.70 20.11 22.60
CA SER A 127 21.54 21.19 23.14
C SER A 127 22.57 21.60 22.09
N GLY A 128 22.23 22.59 21.27
CA GLY A 128 23.00 22.93 20.08
C GLY A 128 22.84 21.85 19.00
N GLU A 129 23.94 21.41 18.41
CA GLU A 129 23.94 20.30 17.44
C GLU A 129 23.75 18.96 18.16
N ARG A 130 24.39 18.79 19.31
CA ARG A 130 24.34 17.54 20.10
C ARG A 130 22.91 17.24 20.56
N VAL A 131 22.53 15.97 20.42
CA VAL A 131 21.26 15.44 20.92
C VAL A 131 21.49 14.29 21.88
N GLU A 132 20.69 14.29 22.95
CA GLU A 132 20.60 13.19 23.90
C GLU A 132 19.27 12.47 23.67
N ILE A 133 19.35 11.17 23.38
CA ILE A 133 18.20 10.33 23.01
C ILE A 133 18.08 9.22 24.04
N CYS A 134 16.98 9.18 24.77
CA CYS A 134 16.68 8.09 25.68
C CYS A 134 16.05 6.95 24.88
N LEU A 135 16.78 5.85 24.73
CA LEU A 135 16.29 4.63 24.11
C LEU A 135 15.82 3.67 25.19
N GLU A 136 14.70 3.00 24.93
CA GLU A 136 14.10 1.99 25.82
C GLU A 136 13.87 0.67 25.09
N ASP A 137 14.14 -0.44 25.77
CA ASP A 137 13.75 -1.78 25.37
C ASP A 137 13.00 -2.47 26.52
N LEU A 138 12.67 -3.76 26.35
CA LEU A 138 11.98 -4.53 27.40
C LEU A 138 12.83 -4.75 28.67
N THR A 139 14.10 -4.35 28.69
CA THR A 139 15.07 -4.61 29.77
C THR A 139 15.46 -3.36 30.55
N SER A 140 15.64 -2.21 29.88
CA SER A 140 15.97 -0.93 30.54
C SER A 140 15.82 0.26 29.58
N SER A 141 15.92 1.46 30.13
CA SER A 141 16.07 2.71 29.36
C SER A 141 17.48 3.28 29.57
N LYS A 142 18.15 3.70 28.49
CA LYS A 142 19.52 4.27 28.52
C LYS A 142 19.62 5.52 27.65
N LEU A 143 20.46 6.47 28.08
CA LEU A 143 20.71 7.72 27.36
C LEU A 143 21.85 7.53 26.35
N PHE A 144 21.60 7.88 25.10
CA PHE A 144 22.55 7.86 24.00
C PHE A 144 22.87 9.30 23.57
N ILE A 145 24.15 9.56 23.32
CA ILE A 145 24.63 10.85 22.85
C ILE A 145 24.95 10.74 21.35
N PHE A 146 24.42 11.66 20.56
CA PHE A 146 24.74 11.83 19.14
C PHE A 146 25.20 13.27 18.88
N ASP A 147 26.10 13.44 17.90
CA ASP A 147 26.63 14.75 17.52
C ASP A 147 25.57 15.65 16.84
N GLU A 148 24.63 15.04 16.12
CA GLU A 148 23.44 15.67 15.53
C GLU A 148 22.22 14.74 15.61
N ASN A 149 21.00 15.25 15.39
CA ASN A 149 19.81 14.40 15.33
C ASN A 149 19.85 13.51 14.08
N PRO A 150 19.92 12.17 14.21
CA PRO A 150 19.97 11.24 13.08
C PRO A 150 18.58 10.99 12.48
N ASN A 151 17.76 12.05 12.37
CA ASN A 151 16.36 12.02 11.90
C ASN A 151 15.43 11.10 12.72
N LEU A 152 15.69 11.01 14.03
CA LEU A 152 14.84 10.28 14.96
C LEU A 152 13.71 11.15 15.50
N ALA A 153 12.57 10.51 15.74
CA ALA A 153 11.42 11.06 16.44
C ALA A 153 11.05 10.15 17.63
N VAL A 154 10.26 10.68 18.56
CA VAL A 154 9.69 9.90 19.65
C VAL A 154 8.86 8.75 19.09
N ASP A 155 8.93 7.61 19.76
CA ASP A 155 8.33 6.33 19.42
C ASP A 155 8.91 5.63 18.17
N ASP A 156 9.98 6.16 17.55
CA ASP A 156 10.74 5.43 16.52
C ASP A 156 11.47 4.24 17.15
N VAL A 157 11.43 3.08 16.49
CA VAL A 157 12.18 1.88 16.90
C VAL A 157 13.30 1.64 15.90
N VAL A 158 14.54 1.63 16.40
CA VAL A 158 15.74 1.58 15.54
C VAL A 158 16.81 0.67 16.11
N ALA A 159 17.65 0.13 15.22
CA ALA A 159 18.93 -0.42 15.61
C ALA A 159 19.96 0.71 15.73
N VAL A 160 20.87 0.61 16.69
CA VAL A 160 21.93 1.59 16.90
C VAL A 160 23.26 0.85 17.06
N ARG A 161 24.25 1.24 16.26
CA ARG A 161 25.65 0.93 16.54
C ARG A 161 26.16 1.95 17.54
N CYS A 162 26.64 1.50 18.68
CA CYS A 162 27.06 2.39 19.76
C CYS A 162 28.40 1.99 20.36
N VAL A 163 29.02 2.94 21.05
CA VAL A 163 30.24 2.71 21.84
C VAL A 163 29.98 3.14 23.27
N ARG A 164 30.06 2.18 24.20
CA ARG A 164 29.94 2.43 25.63
C ARG A 164 31.32 2.65 26.26
N ARG A 165 31.43 3.69 27.09
CA ARG A 165 32.61 4.00 27.91
C ARG A 165 32.16 4.33 29.34
N GLY A 166 32.24 3.37 30.24
CA GLY A 166 31.68 3.51 31.59
C GLY A 166 30.15 3.69 31.53
N ASP A 167 29.66 4.85 31.96
CA ASP A 167 28.22 5.18 31.93
C ASP A 167 27.80 5.95 30.68
N LEU A 168 28.76 6.41 29.87
CA LEU A 168 28.49 7.15 28.64
C LEU A 168 28.28 6.20 27.48
N ILE A 169 27.22 6.42 26.70
CA ILE A 169 26.94 5.65 25.48
C ILE A 169 26.86 6.64 24.32
N TYR A 170 27.77 6.49 23.37
CA TYR A 170 27.80 7.28 22.15
C TYR A 170 27.15 6.50 21.02
N GLY A 171 26.07 7.03 20.44
CA GLY A 171 25.48 6.48 19.23
C GLY A 171 26.34 6.86 18.02
N ARG A 172 26.80 5.86 17.27
CA ARG A 172 27.65 6.05 16.08
C ARG A 172 26.85 6.04 14.80
N GLU A 173 25.81 5.22 14.75
CA GLU A 173 25.00 5.05 13.55
C GLU A 173 23.60 4.57 13.96
N VAL A 174 22.58 5.18 13.37
CA VAL A 174 21.19 4.75 13.47
C VAL A 174 20.82 4.00 12.21
N ILE A 175 20.32 2.78 12.39
CA ILE A 175 19.91 1.89 11.31
C ILE A 175 18.40 1.72 11.41
N PHE A 176 17.69 2.33 10.46
CA PHE A 176 16.24 2.21 10.37
C PHE A 176 15.82 0.81 9.87
N PRO A 177 14.62 0.34 10.24
CA PRO A 177 14.11 -0.96 9.79
C PRO A 177 14.02 -1.07 8.27
N ASP A 178 13.64 0.01 7.57
CA ASP A 178 13.74 0.27 6.11
C ASP A 178 13.12 -0.81 5.19
N ILE A 179 13.17 -0.63 3.87
CA ILE A 179 12.80 -1.64 2.87
C ILE A 179 14.07 -2.23 2.22
N PRO A 180 14.18 -3.56 2.08
CA PRO A 180 15.27 -4.19 1.34
C PRO A 180 15.16 -3.89 -0.16
N LEU A 181 16.31 -3.79 -0.85
CA LEU A 181 16.31 -3.75 -2.30
C LEU A 181 15.75 -5.06 -2.84
N ARG A 182 14.77 -4.96 -3.75
CA ARG A 182 14.06 -6.11 -4.33
C ARG A 182 13.62 -5.78 -5.74
N GLU A 183 13.38 -6.82 -6.54
CA GLU A 183 12.73 -6.64 -7.85
C GLU A 183 11.24 -6.25 -7.67
N PRO A 184 10.67 -5.42 -8.55
CA PRO A 184 9.24 -5.12 -8.52
C PRO A 184 8.41 -6.39 -8.68
N LYS A 185 7.49 -6.63 -7.74
CA LYS A 185 6.51 -7.72 -7.86
C LYS A 185 5.55 -7.42 -9.02
N ARG A 186 5.21 -8.44 -9.80
CA ARG A 186 4.27 -8.37 -10.92
C ARG A 186 3.10 -9.30 -10.67
N GLY A 187 1.95 -8.92 -11.20
CA GLY A 187 0.69 -9.64 -11.12
C GLY A 187 -0.05 -9.54 -12.45
N TYR A 188 -1.37 -9.39 -12.43
CA TYR A 188 -2.18 -9.35 -13.64
C TYR A 188 -3.37 -8.38 -13.52
N GLY A 189 -3.86 -7.91 -14.66
CA GLY A 189 -4.94 -6.93 -14.73
C GLY A 189 -4.46 -5.50 -14.46
N ARG A 190 -5.44 -4.60 -14.26
CA ARG A 190 -5.23 -3.16 -14.08
C ARG A 190 -6.08 -2.65 -12.92
N VAL A 191 -5.56 -1.63 -12.25
CA VAL A 191 -6.29 -0.86 -11.25
C VAL A 191 -6.29 0.61 -11.64
N CYS A 192 -7.32 1.35 -11.22
CA CYS A 192 -7.38 2.79 -11.36
C CYS A 192 -7.38 3.46 -9.99
N ILE A 193 -6.63 4.54 -9.82
CA ILE A 193 -6.51 5.30 -8.58
C ILE A 193 -7.03 6.72 -8.83
N LEU A 194 -7.88 7.21 -7.94
CA LEU A 194 -8.30 8.61 -7.83
C LEU A 194 -8.41 9.01 -6.36
N GLY A 195 -8.55 10.28 -6.06
CA GLY A 195 -8.60 10.79 -4.69
C GLY A 195 -8.82 12.29 -4.68
N ASP A 196 -8.94 12.85 -3.47
CA ASP A 196 -9.06 14.29 -3.24
C ASP A 196 -10.16 14.89 -4.13
N LEU A 197 -11.36 14.34 -4.00
CA LEU A 197 -12.52 14.67 -4.82
C LEU A 197 -13.21 15.96 -4.36
N HIS A 198 -13.21 16.26 -3.06
CA HIS A 198 -13.75 17.50 -2.48
C HIS A 198 -15.15 17.87 -3.03
N LEU A 199 -16.07 16.91 -3.09
CA LEU A 199 -17.36 17.04 -3.80
C LEU A 199 -18.36 18.03 -3.17
N GLU A 200 -18.00 18.63 -2.05
CA GLU A 200 -18.73 19.76 -1.48
C GLU A 200 -18.53 21.04 -2.32
N GLU A 201 -17.38 21.19 -2.99
CA GLU A 201 -16.99 22.42 -3.69
C GLU A 201 -16.37 22.21 -5.08
N ALA A 202 -15.80 21.04 -5.37
CA ALA A 202 -15.12 20.77 -6.63
C ALA A 202 -16.07 20.66 -7.84
N PRO A 203 -15.61 20.99 -9.07
CA PRO A 203 -16.40 20.83 -10.28
C PRO A 203 -16.63 19.35 -10.60
N ILE A 204 -17.89 18.99 -10.86
CA ILE A 204 -18.32 17.59 -11.05
C ILE A 204 -18.00 17.05 -12.45
N ASP A 205 -17.92 17.91 -13.46
CA ASP A 205 -17.79 17.49 -14.86
C ASP A 205 -16.61 16.56 -15.17
N PRO A 206 -15.37 16.81 -14.69
CA PRO A 206 -14.26 15.90 -14.91
C PRO A 206 -14.50 14.51 -14.29
N LEU A 207 -15.09 14.47 -13.09
CA LEU A 207 -15.43 13.21 -12.41
C LEU A 207 -16.52 12.45 -13.17
N ARG A 208 -17.55 13.15 -13.66
CA ARG A 208 -18.60 12.56 -14.50
C ARG A 208 -18.02 11.92 -15.75
N LYS A 209 -17.17 12.65 -16.50
CA LYS A 209 -16.50 12.11 -17.70
C LYS A 209 -15.61 10.90 -17.38
N PHE A 210 -14.89 10.94 -16.25
CA PHE A 210 -14.10 9.80 -15.79
C PHE A 210 -14.99 8.56 -15.58
N PHE A 211 -16.11 8.70 -14.87
CA PHE A 211 -17.00 7.58 -14.62
C PHE A 211 -17.78 7.12 -15.87
N GLU A 212 -18.05 8.00 -16.84
CA GLU A 212 -18.56 7.61 -18.16
C GLU A 212 -17.53 6.75 -18.91
N TRP A 213 -16.24 7.12 -18.84
CA TRP A 213 -15.15 6.37 -19.46
C TRP A 213 -14.85 5.05 -18.75
N ILE A 214 -14.74 5.01 -17.41
CA ILE A 214 -14.34 3.81 -16.68
C ILE A 214 -15.36 2.67 -16.84
N ARG A 215 -16.65 3.01 -17.03
CA ARG A 215 -17.74 2.06 -17.33
C ARG A 215 -17.51 1.28 -18.62
N THR A 216 -16.88 1.89 -19.62
CA THR A 216 -16.56 1.20 -20.89
C THR A 216 -15.21 0.50 -20.85
N SER A 217 -14.41 0.73 -19.81
CA SER A 217 -13.11 0.09 -19.62
C SER A 217 -13.23 -1.32 -19.02
N GLU A 218 -12.23 -2.15 -19.28
CA GLU A 218 -12.10 -3.48 -18.65
C GLU A 218 -11.56 -3.44 -17.21
N ILE A 219 -11.19 -2.25 -16.71
CA ILE A 219 -10.68 -2.09 -15.35
C ILE A 219 -11.82 -2.38 -14.37
N LYS A 220 -11.59 -3.31 -13.43
CA LYS A 220 -12.59 -3.72 -12.43
C LYS A 220 -12.40 -3.03 -11.09
N PHE A 221 -11.15 -2.72 -10.74
CA PHE A 221 -10.80 -2.20 -9.42
C PHE A 221 -10.46 -0.72 -9.48
N ILE A 222 -11.10 0.02 -8.59
CA ILE A 222 -10.88 1.44 -8.39
C ILE A 222 -10.44 1.65 -6.93
N LEU A 223 -9.38 2.43 -6.70
CA LEU A 223 -8.89 2.78 -5.38
C LEU A 223 -9.12 4.29 -5.19
N VAL A 224 -9.84 4.66 -4.14
CA VAL A 224 -10.15 6.06 -3.82
C VAL A 224 -9.42 6.47 -2.56
N THR A 225 -8.49 7.42 -2.67
CA THR A 225 -7.51 7.75 -1.62
C THR A 225 -7.94 8.88 -0.70
N GLY A 226 -9.22 8.98 -0.38
CA GLY A 226 -9.73 9.95 0.60
C GLY A 226 -10.18 11.28 0.03
N ASP A 227 -10.60 12.15 0.94
CA ASP A 227 -11.15 13.48 0.72
C ASP A 227 -12.31 13.47 -0.27
N ILE A 228 -13.34 12.69 0.06
CA ILE A 228 -14.56 12.58 -0.75
C ILE A 228 -15.43 13.84 -0.60
N GLY A 229 -15.62 14.29 0.65
CA GLY A 229 -16.49 15.41 1.02
C GLY A 229 -17.96 15.01 1.00
N ASP A 230 -18.57 14.98 -0.18
CA ASP A 230 -19.98 14.61 -0.35
C ASP A 230 -20.13 13.17 -0.87
N TYR A 231 -20.29 12.24 0.07
CA TYR A 231 -20.51 10.81 -0.23
C TYR A 231 -21.81 10.56 -1.01
N SER A 232 -22.86 11.36 -0.79
CA SER A 232 -24.14 11.14 -1.48
C SER A 232 -23.99 11.44 -2.97
N LYS A 233 -23.32 12.54 -3.31
CA LYS A 233 -22.96 12.86 -4.71
C LYS A 233 -22.02 11.82 -5.30
N PHE A 234 -21.03 11.35 -4.53
CA PHE A 234 -20.11 10.31 -5.02
C PHE A 234 -20.86 9.05 -5.47
N LEU A 235 -21.84 8.60 -4.67
CA LEU A 235 -22.64 7.40 -4.95
C LEU A 235 -23.42 7.50 -6.27
N GLU A 236 -23.81 8.68 -6.72
CA GLU A 236 -24.51 8.87 -8.01
C GLU A 236 -23.66 8.43 -9.21
N PHE A 237 -22.33 8.43 -9.08
CA PHE A 237 -21.42 8.05 -10.17
C PHE A 237 -20.96 6.60 -10.12
N VAL A 238 -21.18 5.90 -9.01
CA VAL A 238 -20.60 4.58 -8.77
C VAL A 238 -21.18 3.56 -9.76
N PRO A 239 -20.35 2.89 -10.56
CA PRO A 239 -20.80 1.85 -11.47
C PRO A 239 -21.03 0.52 -10.75
N GLU A 240 -22.09 -0.20 -11.09
CA GLU A 240 -22.47 -1.48 -10.48
C GLU A 240 -21.47 -2.61 -10.78
N ASP A 241 -20.78 -2.58 -11.93
CA ASP A 241 -19.89 -3.64 -12.41
C ASP A 241 -18.44 -3.53 -11.90
N LYS A 242 -18.14 -2.50 -11.09
CA LYS A 242 -16.79 -2.27 -10.54
C LYS A 242 -16.73 -2.54 -9.04
N ILE A 243 -15.51 -2.65 -8.52
CA ILE A 243 -15.23 -2.75 -7.09
C ILE A 243 -14.34 -1.56 -6.71
N ILE A 244 -14.83 -0.76 -5.77
CA ILE A 244 -14.19 0.48 -5.32
C ILE A 244 -13.71 0.28 -3.88
N PHE A 245 -12.40 0.25 -3.67
CA PHE A 245 -11.81 0.36 -2.35
C PHE A 245 -11.68 1.82 -1.98
N LEU A 246 -12.37 2.24 -0.92
CA LEU A 246 -12.47 3.65 -0.55
C LEU A 246 -11.95 3.83 0.87
N ILE A 247 -10.96 4.71 1.03
CA ILE A 247 -10.52 5.22 2.34
C ILE A 247 -11.02 6.66 2.53
N PRO A 248 -11.18 7.14 3.77
CA PRO A 248 -11.49 8.54 4.05
C PRO A 248 -10.21 9.41 4.07
N GLY A 249 -10.36 10.72 3.87
CA GLY A 249 -9.28 11.72 4.10
C GLY A 249 -9.57 12.65 5.29
N GLU A 250 -8.77 13.70 5.51
CA GLU A 250 -8.97 14.62 6.65
C GLU A 250 -10.29 15.38 6.64
N ILE A 251 -10.87 15.65 5.46
CA ILE A 251 -12.14 16.37 5.39
C ILE A 251 -13.29 15.45 5.82
N ASP A 252 -13.16 14.15 5.54
CA ASP A 252 -14.16 13.13 5.85
C ASP A 252 -14.09 12.75 7.34
N GLU A 253 -12.87 12.62 7.88
CA GLU A 253 -12.61 12.29 9.28
C GLU A 253 -11.29 12.93 9.75
N LYS A 254 -11.37 13.73 10.81
CA LYS A 254 -10.27 14.61 11.25
C LYS A 254 -9.16 13.89 12.00
N THR A 255 -9.46 12.70 12.49
CA THR A 255 -8.61 11.97 13.43
C THR A 255 -7.81 10.86 12.74
N TYR A 256 -6.59 10.60 13.19
CA TYR A 256 -5.74 9.56 12.59
C TYR A 256 -5.37 8.43 13.55
N PRO A 257 -5.46 7.14 13.15
CA PRO A 257 -6.05 6.60 11.93
C PRO A 257 -7.55 6.86 11.81
N ARG A 258 -8.02 6.98 10.57
CA ARG A 258 -9.43 7.25 10.28
C ARG A 258 -10.19 5.94 10.13
N PRO A 259 -11.26 5.70 10.91
CA PRO A 259 -12.12 4.53 10.71
C PRO A 259 -12.77 4.53 9.33
N ALA A 260 -13.13 3.33 8.84
CA ALA A 260 -13.85 3.20 7.57
C ALA A 260 -15.16 4.02 7.57
N PRO A 261 -15.46 4.75 6.48
CA PRO A 261 -16.66 5.57 6.40
C PRO A 261 -17.90 4.69 6.38
N SER A 262 -19.01 5.23 6.91
CA SER A 262 -20.28 4.50 7.00
C SER A 262 -21.07 4.63 5.69
N VAL A 263 -20.57 4.02 4.62
CA VAL A 263 -21.16 4.03 3.28
C VAL A 263 -21.62 2.62 2.92
N SER A 264 -22.83 2.51 2.35
CA SER A 264 -23.41 1.23 1.94
C SER A 264 -23.73 1.26 0.45
N HIS A 265 -22.98 0.50 -0.34
CA HIS A 265 -23.19 0.30 -1.77
C HIS A 265 -22.50 -1.00 -2.20
N ASP A 266 -23.14 -1.82 -3.04
CA ASP A 266 -22.65 -3.17 -3.39
C ASP A 266 -21.25 -3.16 -4.04
N SER A 267 -20.97 -2.10 -4.82
CA SER A 267 -19.67 -1.88 -5.47
C SER A 267 -18.62 -1.20 -4.60
N ILE A 268 -18.93 -0.78 -3.37
CA ILE A 268 -17.98 -0.07 -2.49
C ILE A 268 -17.54 -0.96 -1.34
N VAL A 269 -16.23 -1.03 -1.15
CA VAL A 269 -15.58 -1.61 0.02
C VAL A 269 -14.96 -0.47 0.83
N PRO A 270 -15.67 0.06 1.86
CA PRO A 270 -15.13 1.10 2.72
C PRO A 270 -14.04 0.52 3.64
N LEU A 271 -12.91 1.21 3.72
CA LEU A 271 -11.72 0.83 4.47
C LEU A 271 -11.25 2.00 5.33
N SER A 272 -10.48 1.70 6.39
CA SER A 272 -9.81 2.72 7.20
C SER A 272 -8.71 3.45 6.42
N ASP A 273 -8.30 4.61 6.90
CA ASP A 273 -7.03 5.24 6.49
C ASP A 273 -6.02 5.13 7.64
N PRO A 274 -4.90 4.40 7.46
CA PRO A 274 -4.50 3.67 6.25
C PRO A 274 -5.20 2.31 6.14
N ALA A 275 -5.16 1.73 4.93
CA ALA A 275 -5.56 0.35 4.67
C ALA A 275 -4.68 -0.29 3.59
N MET A 276 -4.66 -1.62 3.53
CA MET A 276 -3.89 -2.33 2.51
C MET A 276 -4.68 -3.50 1.96
N VAL A 277 -4.70 -3.59 0.65
CA VAL A 277 -5.33 -4.67 -0.11
C VAL A 277 -4.30 -5.39 -0.97
N GLU A 278 -4.50 -6.67 -1.18
CA GLU A 278 -3.82 -7.44 -2.20
C GLU A 278 -4.79 -7.65 -3.36
N ILE A 279 -4.42 -7.17 -4.54
CA ILE A 279 -5.19 -7.32 -5.77
C ILE A 279 -4.26 -8.01 -6.78
N ASN A 280 -4.65 -9.20 -7.22
CA ASN A 280 -3.96 -9.99 -8.24
C ASN A 280 -2.45 -10.07 -7.96
N ASP A 281 -2.15 -10.54 -6.74
CA ASP A 281 -0.81 -10.73 -6.18
C ASP A 281 -0.03 -9.44 -5.86
N LEU A 282 -0.58 -8.24 -6.06
CA LEU A 282 0.08 -6.98 -5.67
C LEU A 282 -0.51 -6.38 -4.41
N LYS A 283 0.36 -6.05 -3.45
CA LYS A 283 -0.02 -5.33 -2.22
C LYS A 283 -0.09 -3.84 -2.50
N ILE A 284 -1.26 -3.24 -2.32
CA ILE A 284 -1.53 -1.82 -2.53
C ILE A 284 -1.91 -1.21 -1.18
N LEU A 285 -1.04 -0.34 -0.66
CA LEU A 285 -1.32 0.49 0.51
C LEU A 285 -2.12 1.71 0.04
N LEU A 286 -3.34 1.87 0.55
CA LEU A 286 -4.11 3.10 0.47
C LEU A 286 -3.81 3.90 1.74
N ILE A 287 -3.32 5.11 1.56
CA ILE A 287 -3.05 6.02 2.68
C ILE A 287 -3.18 7.46 2.20
N HIS A 288 -4.06 8.24 2.82
CA HIS A 288 -4.37 9.57 2.29
C HIS A 288 -3.16 10.51 2.40
N GLN A 289 -2.55 10.60 3.57
CA GLN A 289 -1.33 11.39 3.80
C GLN A 289 -0.09 10.49 3.86
N PHE A 290 0.80 10.63 2.87
CA PHE A 290 1.96 9.76 2.75
C PHE A 290 3.29 10.52 2.73
N ASN A 291 4.31 9.93 3.36
CA ASN A 291 5.70 10.36 3.26
C ASN A 291 6.60 9.12 3.07
N VAL A 292 7.60 9.21 2.19
CA VAL A 292 8.58 8.13 1.95
C VAL A 292 9.31 7.68 3.23
N GLU A 293 9.49 8.59 4.19
CA GLU A 293 10.05 8.23 5.51
C GLU A 293 9.20 7.17 6.22
N MET A 294 7.90 7.06 5.97
CA MET A 294 7.06 5.99 6.54
C MET A 294 7.51 4.60 6.07
N LEU A 295 7.99 4.49 4.82
CA LEU A 295 8.55 3.24 4.30
C LEU A 295 9.92 2.94 4.93
N LYS A 296 10.78 3.96 5.09
CA LYS A 296 12.09 3.82 5.75
C LYS A 296 11.94 3.46 7.23
N LYS A 297 11.01 4.10 7.92
CA LYS A 297 10.74 3.89 9.33
C LYS A 297 9.81 2.71 9.59
N ARG A 298 9.23 2.08 8.55
CA ARG A 298 8.22 1.02 8.66
C ARG A 298 7.08 1.38 9.64
N SER A 299 6.71 2.66 9.64
CA SER A 299 5.71 3.24 10.52
C SER A 299 4.86 4.22 9.72
N LEU A 300 3.54 4.01 9.71
CA LEU A 300 2.57 4.79 8.95
C LEU A 300 2.12 6.05 9.70
N GLY A 301 2.84 6.49 10.73
CA GLY A 301 2.55 7.71 11.48
C GLY A 301 2.25 7.43 12.95
N ARG A 302 1.49 8.35 13.57
CA ARG A 302 1.18 8.31 15.00
C ARG A 302 -0.32 8.25 15.20
N SER A 303 -0.77 7.28 15.99
CA SER A 303 -2.18 7.21 16.34
C SER A 303 -2.54 8.20 17.44
N GLU A 304 -3.66 8.89 17.27
CA GLU A 304 -4.32 9.68 18.31
C GLU A 304 -5.04 8.81 19.35
N LYS A 305 -5.23 7.52 19.03
CA LYS A 305 -5.94 6.54 19.87
C LYS A 305 -5.05 5.35 20.16
N ILE A 306 -5.37 4.65 21.24
CA ILE A 306 -4.67 3.43 21.61
C ILE A 306 -5.56 2.27 21.26
N TYR A 307 -5.01 1.34 20.50
CA TYR A 307 -5.66 0.08 20.14
C TYR A 307 -5.01 -1.08 20.90
N GLU A 308 -5.62 -2.26 20.79
CA GLU A 308 -5.07 -3.52 21.33
C GLU A 308 -3.68 -3.87 20.76
N ARG A 309 -3.32 -3.33 19.61
CA ARG A 309 -2.03 -3.45 18.93
C ARG A 309 -1.75 -2.24 18.06
N ASP A 310 -0.51 -2.02 17.65
CA ASP A 310 -0.15 -0.88 16.80
C ASP A 310 -0.34 -1.17 15.32
N TYR A 311 -1.55 -0.90 14.82
CA TYR A 311 -1.88 -1.08 13.41
C TYR A 311 -1.05 -0.23 12.43
N LEU A 312 -0.33 0.79 12.89
CA LEU A 312 0.50 1.65 12.06
C LEU A 312 1.93 1.11 11.85
N VAL A 313 2.29 0.00 12.49
CA VAL A 313 3.52 -0.73 12.14
C VAL A 313 3.34 -1.38 10.77
N LEU A 314 4.15 -0.94 9.81
CA LEU A 314 4.18 -1.47 8.45
C LEU A 314 5.01 -2.76 8.44
N GLU A 315 4.40 -3.89 8.76
CA GLU A 315 5.06 -5.20 8.70
C GLU A 315 5.23 -5.70 7.27
N GLU A 316 4.15 -5.66 6.49
CA GLU A 316 4.14 -6.06 5.09
C GLU A 316 4.63 -4.92 4.20
N ILE A 317 5.49 -5.20 3.23
CA ILE A 317 5.99 -4.18 2.30
C ILE A 317 4.99 -4.02 1.15
N PRO A 318 4.43 -2.82 0.91
CA PRO A 318 3.54 -2.60 -0.22
C PRO A 318 4.32 -2.63 -1.53
N ASP A 319 3.68 -3.10 -2.60
CA ASP A 319 4.20 -2.98 -3.96
C ASP A 319 3.76 -1.65 -4.58
N VAL A 320 2.56 -1.15 -4.23
CA VAL A 320 2.07 0.18 -4.61
C VAL A 320 1.65 0.96 -3.37
N VAL A 321 1.92 2.26 -3.35
CA VAL A 321 1.30 3.22 -2.43
C VAL A 321 0.41 4.14 -3.25
N ALA A 322 -0.88 4.16 -2.93
CA ALA A 322 -1.87 5.08 -3.46
C ALA A 322 -2.16 6.14 -2.38
N CYS A 323 -1.84 7.40 -2.66
CA CYS A 323 -1.97 8.50 -1.71
C CYS A 323 -2.60 9.76 -2.32
N GLY A 324 -2.90 10.74 -1.46
CA GLY A 324 -3.59 11.99 -1.81
C GLY A 324 -2.97 13.21 -1.11
N HIS A 325 -3.81 14.13 -0.64
CA HIS A 325 -3.52 15.28 0.22
C HIS A 325 -2.72 16.42 -0.41
N THR A 326 -1.66 16.13 -1.17
CA THR A 326 -0.82 17.19 -1.77
C THR A 326 -1.49 17.89 -2.96
N HIS A 327 -2.60 17.34 -3.46
CA HIS A 327 -3.38 17.79 -4.62
C HIS A 327 -2.62 17.84 -5.97
N GLU A 328 -1.30 17.65 -5.96
CA GLU A 328 -0.44 17.59 -7.14
C GLU A 328 -0.30 16.15 -7.65
N ALA A 329 -0.66 15.93 -8.91
CA ALA A 329 -0.56 14.61 -9.52
C ALA A 329 0.90 14.24 -9.79
N ASN A 330 1.35 13.11 -9.27
CA ASN A 330 2.71 12.62 -9.48
C ASN A 330 2.82 11.11 -9.26
N TYR A 331 3.89 10.53 -9.75
CA TYR A 331 4.28 9.18 -9.36
C TYR A 331 5.81 9.03 -9.40
N PHE A 332 6.34 8.16 -8.56
CA PHE A 332 7.75 7.82 -8.53
C PHE A 332 7.95 6.43 -7.93
N ASN A 333 9.19 5.94 -7.97
CA ASN A 333 9.54 4.64 -7.39
C ASN A 333 10.53 4.82 -6.24
N PHE A 334 10.30 4.11 -5.13
CA PHE A 334 11.24 3.99 -4.02
C PHE A 334 11.47 2.52 -3.71
N LYS A 335 12.67 2.01 -4.00
CA LYS A 335 13.05 0.60 -3.75
C LYS A 335 12.00 -0.41 -4.25
N SER A 336 11.56 -0.22 -5.49
CA SER A 336 10.56 -1.04 -6.19
C SER A 336 9.14 -0.98 -5.63
N VAL A 337 8.87 -0.03 -4.73
CA VAL A 337 7.52 0.42 -4.40
C VAL A 337 7.16 1.56 -5.34
N THR A 338 6.04 1.46 -6.04
CA THR A 338 5.53 2.55 -6.89
C THR A 338 4.59 3.41 -6.06
N ILE A 339 4.89 4.69 -5.94
CA ILE A 339 4.09 5.67 -5.19
C ILE A 339 3.35 6.51 -6.20
N VAL A 340 2.04 6.66 -6.01
CA VAL A 340 1.15 7.36 -6.93
C VAL A 340 0.25 8.30 -6.16
N ASN A 341 0.22 9.56 -6.61
CA ASN A 341 -0.76 10.55 -6.24
C ASN A 341 -1.57 10.93 -7.50
N PRO A 342 -2.90 10.73 -7.53
CA PRO A 342 -3.74 11.06 -8.68
C PRO A 342 -4.07 12.57 -8.77
N GLY A 343 -3.54 13.38 -7.86
CA GLY A 343 -3.88 14.79 -7.71
C GLY A 343 -5.28 14.97 -7.12
N SER A 344 -5.94 16.08 -7.45
CA SER A 344 -7.23 16.45 -6.87
C SER A 344 -8.20 16.98 -7.91
N LEU A 345 -9.50 16.78 -7.67
CA LEU A 345 -10.56 17.39 -8.48
C LEU A 345 -10.59 18.92 -8.38
N LEU A 346 -9.98 19.51 -7.34
CA LEU A 346 -9.86 20.96 -7.18
C LEU A 346 -8.78 21.61 -8.05
N THR A 347 -7.72 20.86 -8.37
CA THR A 347 -6.51 21.43 -8.99
C THR A 347 -6.08 20.61 -10.21
N GLU A 348 -5.50 19.44 -10.00
CA GLU A 348 -5.01 18.58 -11.05
C GLU A 348 -5.61 17.17 -10.98
N PHE A 349 -6.77 16.98 -11.63
CA PHE A 349 -7.46 15.69 -11.62
C PHE A 349 -6.83 14.71 -12.62
N ARG A 350 -5.99 13.80 -12.13
CA ARG A 350 -5.27 12.80 -12.95
C ARG A 350 -5.53 11.38 -12.45
N PRO A 351 -6.73 10.81 -12.69
CA PRO A 351 -6.97 9.41 -12.44
C PRO A 351 -5.87 8.55 -13.06
N THR A 352 -5.30 7.66 -12.27
CA THR A 352 -4.06 6.97 -12.60
C THR A 352 -4.31 5.49 -12.78
N ILE A 353 -3.97 4.94 -13.95
CA ILE A 353 -3.99 3.51 -14.21
C ILE A 353 -2.63 2.92 -13.85
N ILE A 354 -2.64 1.75 -13.18
CA ILE A 354 -1.46 0.91 -13.06
C ILE A 354 -1.74 -0.44 -13.71
N ASP A 355 -0.90 -0.83 -14.65
CA ASP A 355 -0.86 -2.19 -15.18
C ASP A 355 -0.06 -3.08 -14.21
N LEU A 356 -0.74 -4.01 -13.54
CA LEU A 356 -0.15 -4.81 -12.47
C LEU A 356 0.91 -5.79 -13.01
N ARG A 357 0.87 -6.11 -14.30
CA ARG A 357 1.83 -6.99 -14.97
C ARG A 357 3.09 -6.24 -15.38
N THR A 358 2.95 -5.09 -16.03
CA THR A 358 4.11 -4.34 -16.55
C THR A 358 4.67 -3.33 -15.55
N ARG A 359 3.89 -2.95 -14.52
CA ARG A 359 4.17 -1.86 -13.57
C ARG A 359 4.16 -0.48 -14.22
N GLU A 360 3.61 -0.37 -15.42
CA GLU A 360 3.45 0.90 -16.11
C GLU A 360 2.35 1.73 -15.44
N VAL A 361 2.64 3.03 -15.30
CA VAL A 361 1.75 4.01 -14.67
C VAL A 361 1.31 5.02 -15.73
N THR A 362 0.00 5.22 -15.88
CA THR A 362 -0.57 6.17 -16.84
C THR A 362 -1.51 7.13 -16.13
N GLN A 363 -1.17 8.43 -16.14
CA GLN A 363 -2.01 9.50 -15.59
C GLN A 363 -2.90 10.08 -16.68
N LEU A 364 -4.22 9.88 -16.55
CA LEU A 364 -5.23 10.32 -17.51
C LEU A 364 -5.57 11.81 -17.36
N ARG A 365 -6.29 12.38 -18.34
CA ARG A 365 -6.83 13.75 -18.31
C ARG A 365 -8.29 13.73 -18.74
N PHE A 366 -9.17 14.46 -18.06
CA PHE A 366 -10.63 14.50 -18.30
C PHE A 366 -11.20 15.92 -18.37
#